data_AF-A0A2A2KHJ8-F1
#
_entry.id   AF-A0A2A2KHJ8-F1
#
_cell.length_a   1.000
_cell.length_b   1.000
_cell.length_c   1.000
_cell.angle_alpha   90.00
_cell.angle_beta   90.00
_cell.angle_gamma   90.00
#
_symmetry.space_group_name_H-M   'P 1'
#
loop_
_entity.id
_entity.type
_entity.pdbx_description
1 polymer ?
#
loop_
_entity_poly.entity_id
_entity_poly.type
_entity_poly.pdbx_seq_one_letter_code
_entity_poly.pdbx_strand_id
1 'polypeptide(L)'
;MQETMSASTVAVQGSGWGWLGYCPKSKSLRIATCPNQDPLEPTTGLVPLFGIDVWEHAYYLQYKNVRPDYVKAIWKIANWKNVSERFAKATGK
;
A
#
# COMPACT_ATOMS: atom_id res chain seq x y z
N MET A 1 -5.47 -5.88 9.62
CA MET A 1 -4.96 -4.90 8.63
C MET A 1 -4.17 -5.56 7.51
N GLN A 2 -3.16 -6.39 7.79
CA GLN A 2 -2.36 -7.06 6.74
C GLN A 2 -3.22 -7.88 5.76
N GLU A 3 -4.13 -8.72 6.27
CA GLU A 3 -5.03 -9.54 5.45
C GLU A 3 -5.94 -8.67 4.59
N THR A 4 -6.62 -7.69 5.19
CA THR A 4 -7.48 -6.73 4.49
C THR A 4 -6.73 -5.97 3.39
N MET A 5 -5.53 -5.46 3.70
CA MET A 5 -4.71 -4.73 2.74
C MET A 5 -4.28 -5.65 1.60
N SER A 6 -3.85 -6.87 1.90
CA SER A 6 -3.47 -7.85 0.88
C SER A 6 -4.62 -8.18 -0.05
N ALA A 7 -5.81 -8.44 0.51
CA ALA A 7 -7.01 -8.74 -0.27
C ALA A 7 -7.39 -7.57 -1.19
N SER A 8 -7.44 -6.34 -0.67
CA SER A 8 -7.74 -5.14 -1.46
C SER A 8 -6.68 -4.88 -2.55
N THR A 9 -5.41 -5.07 -2.22
CA THR A 9 -4.27 -4.85 -3.14
C THR A 9 -4.30 -5.85 -4.30
N VAL A 10 -4.56 -7.13 -4.01
CA VAL A 10 -4.69 -8.17 -5.04
C VAL A 10 -5.86 -7.88 -5.98
N ALA A 11 -6.98 -7.38 -5.43
CA ALA A 11 -8.23 -7.14 -6.16
C ALA A 11 -8.22 -5.89 -7.07
N VAL A 12 -7.15 -5.08 -7.06
CA VAL A 12 -7.00 -3.92 -7.97
C VAL A 12 -7.20 -4.37 -9.41
N GLN A 13 -8.13 -3.73 -10.12
CA GLN A 13 -8.39 -4.02 -11.53
C GLN A 13 -7.36 -3.29 -12.39
N GLY A 14 -6.65 -4.02 -13.25
CA GLY A 14 -5.55 -3.47 -14.05
C GLY A 14 -4.34 -3.08 -13.20
N SER A 15 -3.73 -1.95 -13.56
CA SER A 15 -2.57 -1.36 -12.88
C SER A 15 -2.98 -0.51 -11.69
N GLY A 16 -2.17 -0.49 -10.64
CA GLY A 16 -2.41 0.37 -9.49
C GLY A 16 -1.61 0.00 -8.26
N TRP A 17 -2.08 0.48 -7.12
CA TRP A 17 -1.40 0.41 -5.83
C TRP A 17 -2.35 0.07 -4.69
N GLY A 18 -1.86 -0.72 -3.73
CA GLY A 18 -2.47 -0.88 -2.42
C GLY A 18 -1.74 -0.07 -1.37
N TRP A 19 -2.46 0.67 -0.53
CA TRP A 19 -1.89 1.62 0.42
C TRP A 19 -2.35 1.39 1.85
N LEU A 20 -1.41 1.54 2.79
CA LEU A 20 -1.68 1.91 4.17
C LEU A 20 -1.40 3.41 4.32
N GLY A 21 -2.40 4.15 4.77
CA GLY A 21 -2.31 5.59 5.00
C GLY A 21 -2.82 5.99 6.38
N TYR A 22 -2.34 7.13 6.86
CA TYR A 22 -2.85 7.77 8.07
C TYR A 22 -3.87 8.84 7.72
N CYS A 23 -5.00 8.87 8.42
CA CYS A 23 -6.02 9.90 8.30
C CYS A 23 -5.87 10.93 9.44
N PRO A 24 -5.37 12.15 9.19
CA PRO A 24 -5.19 13.16 10.24
C PRO A 24 -6.51 13.59 10.89
N LYS A 25 -7.59 13.65 10.10
CA LYS A 25 -8.93 14.07 10.57
C LYS A 25 -9.50 13.13 11.62
N SER A 26 -9.34 11.82 11.42
CA SER A 26 -9.87 10.78 12.32
C SER A 26 -8.82 10.17 13.24
N LYS A 27 -7.57 10.62 13.15
CA LYS A 27 -6.41 10.08 13.88
C LYS A 27 -6.30 8.56 13.82
N SER A 28 -6.49 8.00 12.63
CA SER A 28 -6.57 6.54 12.45
C SER A 28 -5.88 6.07 11.19
N LEU A 29 -5.49 4.79 11.18
CA LEU A 29 -4.96 4.12 9.99
C LEU A 29 -6.11 3.67 9.08
N ARG A 30 -5.87 3.77 7.77
CA ARG A 30 -6.82 3.42 6.71
C ARG A 30 -6.11 2.68 5.59
N ILE A 31 -6.85 1.77 4.96
CA ILE A 31 -6.42 1.07 3.75
C ILE A 31 -7.14 1.74 2.58
N ALA A 32 -6.41 1.96 1.49
CA ALA A 32 -6.97 2.44 0.23
C ALA A 32 -6.31 1.72 -0.94
N THR A 33 -6.96 1.81 -2.10
CA THR A 33 -6.35 1.41 -3.37
C THR A 33 -6.44 2.59 -4.33
N CYS A 34 -5.43 2.74 -5.16
CA CYS A 34 -5.37 3.80 -6.17
C CYS A 34 -5.12 3.14 -7.53
N PRO A 35 -5.97 3.36 -8.54
CA PRO A 35 -5.72 2.86 -9.88
C PRO A 35 -4.55 3.64 -10.51
N ASN A 36 -3.88 3.02 -11.48
CA ASN A 36 -2.80 3.63 -12.25
C ASN A 36 -1.72 4.27 -11.37
N GLN A 37 -1.46 5.56 -11.56
CA GLN A 37 -0.46 6.34 -10.84
C GLN A 37 -1.11 7.38 -9.91
N ASP A 38 -2.40 7.21 -9.58
CA ASP A 38 -3.13 8.16 -8.75
C ASP A 38 -2.46 8.25 -7.37
N PRO A 39 -2.00 9.44 -6.96
CA PRO A 39 -1.28 9.59 -5.71
C PRO A 39 -2.25 9.51 -4.51
N LEU A 40 -1.87 8.74 -3.49
CA LEU A 40 -2.76 8.48 -2.34
C LEU A 40 -3.26 9.76 -1.67
N GLU A 41 -2.37 10.69 -1.35
CA GLU A 41 -2.71 11.88 -0.54
C GLU A 41 -3.64 12.85 -1.28
N PRO A 42 -3.36 13.28 -2.54
CA PRO A 42 -4.30 14.10 -3.29
C PRO A 42 -5.66 13.42 -3.57
N THR A 43 -5.68 12.08 -3.73
CA THR A 43 -6.91 11.34 -4.06
C THR A 43 -7.78 11.07 -2.83
N THR A 44 -7.19 10.82 -1.66
CA THR A 44 -7.92 10.33 -0.47
C THR A 44 -7.76 11.21 0.77
N GLY A 45 -6.80 12.14 0.77
CA GLY A 45 -6.39 12.89 1.95
C GLY A 45 -5.64 12.05 3.00
N LEU A 46 -5.25 10.82 2.68
CA LEU A 46 -4.46 9.96 3.56
C LEU A 46 -2.97 10.22 3.37
N VAL A 47 -2.25 10.42 4.48
CA VAL A 47 -0.79 10.53 4.47
C VAL A 47 -0.20 9.14 4.19
N PRO A 48 0.64 8.95 3.14
CA PRO A 48 1.13 7.63 2.75
C PRO A 48 2.15 7.08 3.75
N LEU A 49 1.94 5.85 4.22
CA LEU A 49 2.85 5.16 5.13
C LEU A 49 3.54 3.97 4.46
N PHE A 50 2.78 3.16 3.74
CA PHE A 50 3.27 1.97 3.04
C PHE A 50 2.45 1.72 1.78
N GLY A 51 3.11 1.40 0.68
CA GLY A 51 2.48 1.14 -0.62
C GLY A 51 3.01 -0.14 -1.24
N ILE A 52 2.14 -0.90 -1.90
CA ILE A 52 2.47 -2.08 -2.69
C ILE A 52 2.06 -1.80 -4.13
N ASP A 53 3.05 -1.75 -5.02
CA ASP A 53 2.86 -1.62 -6.45
C ASP A 53 2.35 -2.93 -7.04
N VAL A 54 1.19 -2.92 -7.70
CA VAL A 54 0.60 -4.08 -8.39
C VAL A 54 0.45 -3.85 -9.91
N TRP A 55 1.23 -2.92 -10.47
CA TRP A 55 1.52 -2.93 -11.90
C TRP A 55 2.23 -4.24 -12.27
N GLU A 56 1.87 -4.84 -13.40
CA GLU A 56 2.46 -6.14 -13.80
C GLU A 56 3.98 -6.07 -13.90
N HIS A 57 4.54 -4.94 -14.37
CA HIS A 57 5.99 -4.78 -14.45
C HIS A 57 6.72 -4.91 -13.10
N ALA A 58 6.03 -4.74 -11.96
CA ALA A 58 6.64 -4.83 -10.64
C ALA A 58 6.91 -6.29 -10.24
N TYR A 59 6.21 -7.26 -10.83
CA TYR A 59 6.29 -8.66 -10.38
C TYR A 59 6.32 -9.71 -11.49
N TYR A 60 5.97 -9.37 -12.73
CA TYR A 60 5.66 -10.37 -13.76
C TYR A 60 6.84 -11.28 -14.10
N LEU A 61 8.08 -10.79 -14.07
CA LEU A 61 9.24 -11.62 -14.40
C LEU A 61 9.43 -12.79 -13.40
N GLN A 62 9.18 -12.55 -12.11
CA GLN A 62 9.39 -13.53 -11.02
C GLN A 62 8.12 -14.31 -10.68
N TYR A 63 6.97 -13.65 -10.65
CA TYR A 63 5.70 -14.22 -10.16
C TYR A 63 4.67 -14.47 -11.26
N LYS A 64 4.95 -14.06 -12.51
CA LYS A 64 4.03 -14.20 -13.65
C LYS A 64 2.65 -13.61 -13.31
N ASN A 65 1.59 -14.38 -13.52
CA ASN A 65 0.21 -14.01 -13.21
C ASN A 65 -0.18 -14.21 -11.73
N VAL A 66 0.74 -14.67 -10.87
CA VAL A 66 0.46 -14.99 -9.46
C VAL A 66 0.68 -13.78 -8.56
N ARG A 67 -0.08 -12.71 -8.81
CA ARG A 67 -0.07 -11.47 -8.00
C ARG A 67 -0.21 -11.71 -6.48
N PRO A 68 -1.06 -12.64 -5.99
CA PRO A 68 -1.17 -12.89 -4.54
C PRO A 68 0.15 -13.31 -3.88
N ASP A 69 0.97 -14.09 -4.57
CA ASP A 69 2.25 -14.57 -4.03
C ASP A 69 3.27 -13.44 -3.94
N TYR A 70 3.29 -12.55 -4.94
CA TYR A 70 4.09 -11.32 -4.89
C TYR A 70 3.68 -10.43 -3.70
N VAL A 71 2.39 -10.14 -3.54
CA VAL A 71 1.89 -9.33 -2.42
C VAL A 71 2.25 -9.97 -1.07
N LYS A 72 2.13 -11.30 -0.96
CA LYS A 72 2.55 -12.05 0.23
C LYS A 72 4.05 -11.92 0.51
N ALA A 73 4.88 -11.95 -0.53
CA ALA A 73 6.33 -11.81 -0.41
C ALA A 73 6.77 -10.41 0.05
N ILE A 74 6.09 -9.36 -0.43
CA ILE A 74 6.39 -7.97 -0.07
C ILE A 74 6.35 -7.74 1.46
N TRP A 75 5.41 -8.36 2.18
CA TRP A 75 5.34 -8.24 3.65
C TRP A 75 6.59 -8.74 4.38
N LYS A 76 7.34 -9.68 3.78
CA LYS A 76 8.57 -10.22 4.37
C LYS A 76 9.76 -9.27 4.27
N ILE A 77 9.72 -8.34 3.31
CA ILE A 77 10.81 -7.40 3.01
C ILE A 77 10.45 -5.95 3.30
N ALA A 78 9.24 -5.69 3.79
CA ALA A 78 8.78 -4.35 4.11
C ALA A 78 9.68 -3.69 5.17
N ASN A 79 10.10 -2.45 4.90
CA ASN A 79 10.90 -1.67 5.84
C ASN A 79 10.02 -1.04 6.92
N TRP A 80 9.70 -1.81 7.96
CA TRP A 80 8.83 -1.38 9.05
C TRP A 80 9.38 -0.20 9.85
N LYS A 81 10.71 -0.07 9.95
CA LYS A 81 11.34 1.09 10.57
C LYS A 81 10.95 2.38 9.84
N ASN A 82 11.03 2.40 8.51
CA ASN A 82 10.62 3.56 7.72
C ASN A 82 9.11 3.84 7.81
N VAL A 83 8.28 2.80 7.84
CA VAL A 83 6.82 2.95 8.02
C VAL A 83 6.52 3.59 9.39
N SER A 84 7.19 3.15 10.45
CA SER A 84 7.07 3.73 11.79
C SER A 84 7.54 5.19 11.85
N GLU A 85 8.66 5.53 11.20
CA GLU A 85 9.16 6.92 11.11
C GLU A 85 8.17 7.84 10.39
N ARG A 86 7.60 7.37 9.26
CA ARG A 86 6.55 8.12 8.54
C ARG A 86 5.31 8.31 9.40
N PHE A 87 4.91 7.28 10.14
CA PHE A 87 3.76 7.36 11.04
C PHE A 87 4.00 8.36 12.17
N ALA A 88 5.16 8.31 12.84
CA ALA A 88 5.53 9.25 13.88
C ALA A 88 5.42 10.71 13.37
N LYS A 89 6.08 11.00 12.24
CA LYS A 89 6.00 12.29 11.56
C LYS A 89 4.57 12.71 11.22
N ALA A 90 3.75 11.80 10.70
CA ALA A 90 2.35 12.07 10.34
C ALA A 90 1.46 12.36 11.57
N THR A 91 1.82 11.81 12.74
CA THR A 91 1.12 12.04 14.00
C THR A 91 1.68 13.21 14.82
N GLY A 92 2.75 13.86 14.37
CA GLY A 92 3.45 14.91 15.13
C GLY A 92 4.18 14.37 16.37
N LYS A 93 4.64 13.11 16.33
CA LYS A 93 5.46 12.47 17.34
C LYS A 93 6.90 12.30 16.88
#